data_AF-A0A3C1UZI6-F1
#
_entry.id   AF-A0A3C1UZI6-F1
#
_cell.length_a   1.000
_cell.length_b   1.000
_cell.length_c   1.000
_cell.angle_alpha   90.00
_cell.angle_beta   90.00
_cell.angle_gamma   90.00
#
_symmetry.space_group_name_H-M   'P 1'
#
loop_
_entity.id
_entity.type
_entity.pdbx_description
1 polymer ?
#
loop_
_entity_poly.entity_id
_entity_poly.type
_entity_poly.pdbx_seq_one_letter_code
_entity_poly.pdbx_strand_id
1 'polypeptide(L)' 'MSRIVLINGKKQTKLSVFNRLTQFGDGLFETCLVKEGRLLLWNEHFARLE' A
#
# COMPACT_ATOMS: atom_id res chain seq x y z
N MET A 1 12.37 -7.87 -12.02
CA MET A 1 11.09 -7.18 -11.71
C MET A 1 11.39 -5.77 -11.27
N SER A 2 10.76 -4.75 -11.86
CA SER A 2 10.84 -3.38 -11.30
C SER A 2 9.94 -3.29 -10.08
N ARG A 3 10.42 -2.65 -9.01
CA ARG A 3 9.62 -2.37 -7.81
C ARG A 3 9.14 -0.93 -7.89
N ILE A 4 7.84 -0.73 -8.03
CA ILE A 4 7.22 0.59 -7.99
C ILE A 4 6.67 0.78 -6.59
N VAL A 5 7.19 1.77 -5.86
CA VAL A 5 6.68 2.18 -4.55
C VAL A 5 6.24 3.63 -4.65
N LEU A 6 4.99 3.89 -4.26
CA LEU A 6 4.42 5.22 -4.21
C LEU A 6 4.12 5.54 -2.74
N ILE A 7 4.70 6.62 -2.22
CA ILE A 7 4.38 7.15 -0.89
C ILE A 7 3.82 8.54 -1.09
N ASN A 8 2.58 8.77 -0.66
CA ASN A 8 1.82 10.01 -0.88
C ASN A 8 1.81 10.44 -2.36
N GLY A 9 1.57 9.49 -3.26
CA GLY A 9 1.50 9.70 -4.71
C GLY A 9 2.85 9.90 -5.43
N LYS A 10 3.98 9.95 -4.71
CA LYS A 10 5.31 10.16 -5.30
C LYS A 10 6.11 8.87 -5.36
N LYS A 11 6.84 8.64 -6.47
CA LYS A 11 7.78 7.52 -6.61
C LYS A 11 8.96 7.72 -5.66
N GLN A 12 9.00 6.93 -4.59
CA GLN A 12 10.06 6.97 -3.59
C GLN A 12 10.07 5.69 -2.76
N THR A 13 11.20 5.40 -2.11
CA THR A 13 11.43 4.15 -1.37
C THR A 13 11.77 4.37 0.10
N LYS A 14 11.78 5.62 0.56
CA LYS A 14 12.13 5.98 1.94
C LYS A 14 10.93 6.58 2.64
N LEU A 15 10.68 6.13 3.87
CA LEU A 15 9.72 6.70 4.80
C LEU A 15 10.48 7.31 5.98
N SER A 16 9.91 8.33 6.62
CA SER A 16 10.49 8.87 7.86
C SER A 16 10.57 7.78 8.94
N VAL A 17 11.68 7.71 9.66
CA VAL A 17 11.81 6.83 10.82
C VAL A 17 10.80 7.18 11.91
N PHE A 18 10.40 8.45 12.01
CA PHE A 18 9.40 8.93 12.97
C PHE A 18 7.94 8.68 12.56
N ASN A 19 7.69 8.01 11.42
CA ASN A 19 6.35 7.63 11.04
C ASN A 19 5.77 6.63 12.06
N ARG A 20 4.50 6.78 12.45
CA ARG A 20 3.84 5.93 13.45
C ARG A 20 3.76 4.45 13.03
N LEU A 21 3.72 4.16 11.73
CA LEU A 21 3.86 2.79 11.22
C LEU A 21 5.21 2.18 11.63
N THR A 22 6.30 2.93 11.50
CA THR A 22 7.65 2.48 11.87
C THR A 22 7.81 2.37 13.39
N GLN A 23 7.23 3.31 14.13
CA GLN A 23 7.42 3.39 15.59
C GLN A 23 6.55 2.41 16.37
N PHE A 24 5.30 2.22 15.93
CA PHE A 24 4.27 1.54 16.71
C PHE A 24 3.53 0.45 15.94
N GLY A 25 3.84 0.27 14.64
CA GLY A 25 3.01 -0.58 13.77
C GLY A 25 1.62 0.00 13.55
N ASP A 26 1.45 1.31 13.78
CA ASP A 26 0.14 1.97 13.69
C ASP A 26 -0.23 2.26 12.23
N GLY A 27 -0.87 1.27 11.61
CA GLY A 27 -1.40 1.35 10.26
C GLY A 27 -2.04 0.04 9.82
N LEU A 28 -2.72 0.10 8.67
CA LEU A 28 -3.36 -1.03 8.00
C LEU A 28 -2.73 -1.25 6.63
N PHE A 29 -2.94 -2.41 6.03
CA PHE A 29 -2.47 -2.71 4.68
C PHE A 29 -3.39 -3.70 3.96
N GLU A 30 -3.27 -3.69 2.63
CA GLU A 30 -3.95 -4.61 1.73
C GLU A 30 -2.96 -5.25 0.76
N THR A 31 -3.14 -6.55 0.48
CA THR A 31 -2.42 -7.27 -0.57
C THR A 31 -3.42 -7.74 -1.61
N CYS A 32 -3.41 -7.09 -2.79
CA CYS A 32 -4.37 -7.35 -3.85
C CYS A 32 -3.75 -8.18 -4.99
N LEU A 33 -4.53 -9.10 -5.56
CA LEU A 33 -4.13 -9.84 -6.75
C LEU A 33 -4.41 -9.03 -8.02
N VAL A 34 -3.40 -8.94 -8.89
CA VAL A 34 -3.55 -8.37 -10.24
C VAL A 34 -3.55 -9.49 -11.27
N LYS A 35 -4.58 -9.53 -12.12
CA LYS A 35 -4.68 -10.44 -13.26
C LYS A 35 -5.10 -9.64 -14.50
N GLU A 36 -4.35 -9.78 -15.59
CA GLU A 36 -4.66 -9.12 -16.87
C GLU A 36 -4.85 -7.59 -16.74
N GLY A 37 -4.01 -6.95 -15.92
CA GLY A 37 -4.07 -5.50 -15.69
C GLY A 37 -5.23 -5.02 -14.80
N ARG A 38 -6.01 -5.94 -14.21
CA ARG A 38 -7.12 -5.64 -13.31
C ARG A 38 -6.79 -6.06 -11.88
N LEU A 39 -7.11 -5.20 -10.92
CA LEU A 39 -7.13 -5.53 -9.49
C LEU A 39 -8.41 -6.33 -9.20
N LEU A 40 -8.26 -7.59 -8.82
CA LEU A 40 -9.40 -8.42 -8.44
C LEU A 40 -9.91 -8.00 -7.06
N LEU A 41 -11.23 -8.03 -6.87
CA LEU A 41 -11.90 -7.68 -5.61
C LEU A 41 -11.58 -6.26 -5.10
N TRP A 42 -11.43 -5.30 -6.02
CA TRP A 42 -11.06 -3.92 -5.71
C TRP A 42 -11.97 -3.28 -4.65
N ASN A 43 -13.29 -3.43 -4.79
CA ASN A 43 -14.25 -2.81 -3.89
C ASN A 43 -14.17 -3.39 -2.49
N GLU A 44 -13.95 -4.70 -2.39
CA GLU A 44 -13.86 -5.44 -1.14
C GLU A 44 -12.57 -5.14 -0.38
N HIS A 45 -11.44 -5.03 -1.09
CA HIS A 45 -10.18 -4.59 -0.49
C HIS A 45 -10.28 -3.14 0.01
N PHE A 46 -10.94 -2.26 -0.74
CA PHE A 46 -11.13 -0.88 -0.32
C PHE A 46 -12.06 -0.77 0.90
N ALA A 47 -13.18 -1.50 0.89
CA ALA A 47 -14.13 -1.52 2.00
C ALA A 47 -13.54 -2.10 3.30
N ARG A 48 -12.51 -2.95 3.22
CA ARG A 48 -11.80 -3.44 4.42
C ARG A 48 -10.78 -2.45 4.97
N LEU A 49 -10.27 -1.56 4.12
CA LEU A 49 -9.27 -0.56 4.50
C LEU A 49 -9.90 0.70 5.11
N GLU A 50 -11.13 1.04 4.70
CA GLU A 50 -11.94 2.15 5.24
C GLU A 50 -12.36 1.93 6.70
#